data_AF-A0A2B7Y5E0-F1
#
_entry.id   AF-A0A2B7Y5E0-F1
#
_cell.length_a   1.000
_cell.length_b   1.000
_cell.length_c   1.000
_cell.angle_alpha   90.00
_cell.angle_beta   90.00
_cell.angle_gamma   90.00
#
_symmetry.space_group_name_H-M   'P 1'
#
loop_
_entity.id
_entity.type
_entity.pdbx_description
1 polymer ?
#
loop_
_entity_poly.entity_id
_entity_poly.type
_entity_poly.pdbx_seq_one_letter_code
_entity_poly.pdbx_strand_id
1 'polypeptide(L)'
;MATTLPPGAVLAATVTTPSSLAFVPVAIHFNVFAVLVGLNKPATAEEIRNACDEGRSEESKEQAPLKDTLLALAGLGLIDALDAEKEIYSANAITQHMITQSSSQDGALHFTTEVLLASAFLMPKLQSTNFRYPFPECDTPMQHAYSSMGNTHLASKHTYEIMHEQARMASFNNFMVGKFFPSAPAPSRMKSLGYDLDSLIMAEGGGRATAEGPGPVIVDIGGGRGEFLHQFHTAYPHLQPSNLILQEHNAELGDSIPSCITVMDWDFKDPLSAQPITGALMYSISHVLHNLPDAETISLLKKLAVAMEPGVSRLHIHENTKSKVCSHLHTTMIVLYGGRERGMGEWRRIAALSGLKITFEGCPTERDVFMEMMRVD
;
A
#
# COMPACT_ATOMS: atom_id res chain seq x y z
N MET A 1 -7.86 -38.85 6.44
CA MET A 1 -7.49 -38.45 5.07
C MET A 1 -8.21 -37.16 4.78
N ALA A 2 -7.52 -36.04 4.55
CA ALA A 2 -8.18 -34.80 4.20
C ALA A 2 -8.86 -35.00 2.84
N THR A 3 -10.19 -35.02 2.83
CA THR A 3 -10.97 -35.12 1.60
C THR A 3 -10.76 -33.84 0.80
N THR A 4 -9.96 -33.91 -0.26
CA THR A 4 -9.80 -32.79 -1.19
C THR A 4 -11.14 -32.49 -1.82
N LEU A 5 -11.58 -31.24 -1.73
CA LEU A 5 -12.83 -30.78 -2.34
C LEU A 5 -12.83 -31.10 -3.85
N PRO A 6 -13.97 -31.48 -4.44
CA PRO A 6 -14.09 -31.65 -5.88
C PRO A 6 -13.65 -30.36 -6.62
N PRO A 7 -13.00 -30.45 -7.79
CA PRO A 7 -12.52 -29.26 -8.51
C PRO A 7 -13.59 -28.19 -8.75
N GLY A 8 -14.84 -28.59 -9.01
CA GLY A 8 -15.96 -27.66 -9.18
C GLY A 8 -16.30 -26.87 -7.91
N ALA A 9 -16.15 -27.47 -6.73
CA ALA A 9 -16.36 -26.78 -5.46
C ALA A 9 -15.25 -25.76 -5.19
N VAL A 10 -14.00 -26.09 -5.52
CA VAL A 10 -12.86 -25.16 -5.42
C VAL A 10 -13.05 -23.96 -6.35
N LEU A 11 -13.47 -24.20 -7.60
CA LEU A 11 -13.78 -23.13 -8.55
C LEU A 11 -14.90 -22.22 -8.02
N ALA A 12 -16.03 -22.81 -7.63
CA ALA A 12 -17.18 -22.08 -7.11
C ALA A 12 -16.78 -21.21 -5.90
N ALA A 13 -16.12 -21.81 -4.89
CA ALA A 13 -15.65 -21.11 -3.70
C ALA A 13 -14.69 -19.96 -4.00
N THR A 14 -14.00 -19.98 -5.15
CA THR A 14 -13.13 -18.86 -5.57
C THR A 14 -13.96 -17.74 -6.20
N VAL A 15 -14.81 -18.07 -7.18
CA VAL A 15 -15.46 -17.07 -8.05
C VAL A 15 -16.76 -16.48 -7.48
N THR A 16 -17.36 -17.09 -6.46
CA THR A 16 -18.61 -16.58 -5.84
C THR A 16 -18.37 -15.60 -4.69
N THR A 17 -17.11 -15.36 -4.31
CA THR A 17 -16.74 -14.44 -3.21
C THR A 17 -16.91 -12.93 -3.48
N PRO A 18 -16.85 -12.40 -4.72
CA PRO A 18 -16.84 -10.95 -4.94
C PRO A 18 -18.04 -10.21 -4.33
N SER A 19 -19.24 -10.77 -4.40
CA SER A 19 -20.42 -10.15 -3.79
C SER A 19 -20.37 -10.13 -2.26
N SER A 20 -19.78 -11.17 -1.64
CA SER A 20 -19.59 -11.19 -0.18
C SER A 20 -18.58 -10.14 0.28
N LEU A 21 -17.53 -9.87 -0.51
CA LEU A 21 -16.55 -8.82 -0.21
C LEU A 21 -17.20 -7.43 -0.09
N ALA A 22 -18.26 -7.15 -0.86
CA ALA A 22 -19.00 -5.90 -0.79
C ALA A 22 -19.71 -5.64 0.56
N PHE A 23 -19.82 -6.66 1.43
CA PHE A 23 -20.36 -6.51 2.80
C PHE A 23 -19.30 -6.12 3.83
N VAL A 24 -17.99 -6.15 3.49
CA VAL A 24 -16.93 -5.70 4.41
C VAL A 24 -17.06 -4.21 4.75
N PRO A 25 -17.29 -3.28 3.79
CA PRO A 25 -17.51 -1.86 4.11
C PRO A 25 -18.75 -1.65 5.00
N VAL A 26 -19.80 -2.46 4.80
CA VAL A 26 -21.01 -2.44 5.64
C VAL A 26 -20.68 -2.84 7.07
N ALA A 27 -19.91 -3.92 7.24
CA ALA A 27 -19.46 -4.39 8.54
C ALA A 27 -18.62 -3.34 9.29
N ILE A 28 -17.73 -2.65 8.58
CA ILE A 28 -16.92 -1.55 9.14
C ILE A 28 -17.81 -0.37 9.52
N HIS A 29 -18.74 0.05 8.64
CA HIS A 29 -19.66 1.15 8.91
C HIS A 29 -20.51 0.93 10.17
N PHE A 30 -20.97 -0.30 10.40
CA PHE A 30 -21.75 -0.67 11.58
C PHE A 30 -20.91 -1.21 12.76
N ASN A 31 -19.58 -1.08 12.70
CA ASN A 31 -18.66 -1.54 13.76
C ASN A 31 -18.82 -3.02 14.17
N VAL A 32 -19.26 -3.88 13.24
CA VAL A 32 -19.59 -5.30 13.51
C VAL A 32 -18.41 -6.03 14.13
N PHE A 33 -17.19 -5.81 13.63
CA PHE A 33 -15.98 -6.44 14.15
C PHE A 33 -15.71 -6.06 15.62
N ALA A 34 -15.88 -4.78 15.96
CA ALA A 34 -15.65 -4.28 17.32
C ALA A 34 -16.72 -4.80 18.27
N VAL A 35 -17.98 -4.83 17.83
CA VAL A 35 -19.10 -5.40 18.60
C VAL A 35 -18.86 -6.87 18.91
N LEU A 36 -18.50 -7.68 17.92
CA LEU A 36 -18.23 -9.10 18.11
C LEU A 36 -17.08 -9.36 19.09
N VAL A 37 -15.99 -8.58 18.99
CA VAL A 37 -14.87 -8.67 19.93
C VAL A 37 -15.26 -8.22 21.33
N GLY A 38 -16.03 -7.14 21.45
CA GLY A 38 -16.49 -6.58 22.73
C GLY A 38 -17.48 -7.48 23.48
N LEU A 39 -18.35 -8.19 22.74
CA LEU A 39 -19.27 -9.17 23.33
C LEU A 39 -18.52 -10.33 24.03
N ASN A 40 -17.34 -10.70 23.52
CA ASN A 40 -16.43 -11.71 24.08
C ASN A 40 -17.12 -13.07 24.37
N LYS A 41 -18.14 -13.40 23.59
CA LYS A 41 -18.88 -14.67 23.63
C LYS A 41 -19.61 -14.89 22.30
N PRO A 42 -20.01 -16.13 21.97
CA PRO A 42 -20.96 -16.37 20.90
C PRO A 42 -22.27 -15.60 21.11
N ALA A 43 -22.78 -14.98 20.05
CA ALA A 43 -23.99 -14.17 20.08
C ALA A 43 -24.86 -14.44 18.86
N THR A 44 -26.17 -14.33 19.04
CA THR A 44 -27.14 -14.41 17.94
C THR A 44 -27.04 -13.18 17.03
N ALA A 45 -27.45 -13.32 15.77
CA ALA A 45 -27.55 -12.18 14.86
C ALA A 45 -28.38 -11.02 15.42
N GLU A 46 -29.43 -11.32 16.20
CA GLU A 46 -30.26 -10.32 16.86
C GLU A 46 -29.53 -9.58 17.98
N GLU A 47 -28.79 -10.28 18.84
CA GLU A 47 -27.95 -9.65 19.87
C GLU A 47 -26.88 -8.74 19.25
N ILE A 48 -26.22 -9.20 18.18
CA ILE A 48 -25.20 -8.42 17.48
C ILE A 48 -25.81 -7.18 16.83
N ARG A 49 -26.97 -7.32 16.16
CA ARG A 49 -27.69 -6.19 15.58
C ARG A 49 -28.04 -5.16 16.64
N ASN A 50 -28.63 -5.60 17.76
CA ASN A 50 -29.03 -4.70 18.84
C ASN A 50 -27.82 -3.95 19.42
N ALA A 51 -26.66 -4.61 19.55
CA ALA A 51 -25.43 -3.99 19.99
C ALA A 51 -24.84 -3.00 18.96
N CYS A 52 -24.92 -3.31 17.65
CA CYS A 52 -24.51 -2.37 16.59
C CYS A 52 -25.43 -1.13 16.53
N ASP A 53 -26.68 -1.27 16.98
CA ASP A 53 -27.69 -0.22 17.01
C ASP A 53 -27.66 0.64 18.29
N GLU A 54 -26.81 0.31 19.26
CA GLU A 54 -26.64 1.11 20.47
C GLU A 54 -26.21 2.54 20.11
N GLY A 55 -26.99 3.53 20.53
CA GLY A 55 -26.74 4.95 20.26
C GLY A 55 -27.23 5.47 18.89
N ARG A 56 -27.83 4.63 18.05
CA ARG A 56 -28.42 5.03 16.75
C ARG A 56 -29.88 5.51 16.91
N SER A 57 -30.36 6.37 16.02
CA SER A 57 -31.77 6.83 16.02
C SER A 57 -32.71 5.72 15.53
N GLU A 58 -33.96 5.68 16.00
CA GLU A 58 -34.94 4.65 15.61
C GLU A 58 -35.15 4.56 14.09
N GLU A 59 -35.20 5.69 13.39
CA GLU A 59 -35.29 5.76 11.91
C GLU A 59 -34.08 5.11 11.20
N SER A 60 -32.92 5.08 11.86
CA SER A 60 -31.70 4.49 11.32
C SER A 60 -31.51 3.00 11.66
N LYS A 61 -32.23 2.48 12.66
CA LYS A 61 -32.15 1.06 13.09
C LYS A 61 -32.89 0.12 12.15
N GLU A 62 -33.94 0.60 11.47
CA GLU A 62 -34.87 -0.26 10.71
C GLU A 62 -34.30 -0.79 9.38
N GLN A 63 -33.11 -0.34 8.93
CA GLN A 63 -32.66 -0.50 7.54
C GLN A 63 -31.28 -1.17 7.33
N ALA A 64 -30.57 -1.59 8.38
CA ALA A 64 -29.22 -2.14 8.22
C ALA A 64 -29.25 -3.63 7.80
N PRO A 65 -28.56 -4.05 6.73
CA PRO A 65 -28.54 -5.45 6.24
C PRO A 65 -27.61 -6.34 7.08
N LEU A 66 -27.69 -6.26 8.41
CA LEU A 66 -26.73 -6.88 9.32
C LEU A 66 -26.78 -8.41 9.33
N LYS A 67 -27.95 -9.02 9.10
CA LYS A 67 -28.06 -10.48 8.99
C LYS A 67 -27.27 -11.03 7.79
N ASP A 68 -27.51 -10.46 6.61
CA ASP A 68 -26.79 -10.82 5.39
C ASP A 68 -25.30 -10.50 5.50
N THR A 69 -24.96 -9.38 6.16
CA THR A 69 -23.58 -9.00 6.46
C THR A 69 -22.89 -10.08 7.29
N LEU A 70 -23.49 -10.55 8.38
CA LEU A 70 -22.91 -11.59 9.24
C LEU A 70 -22.69 -12.90 8.47
N LEU A 71 -23.68 -13.33 7.68
CA LEU A 71 -23.54 -14.53 6.86
C LEU A 71 -22.42 -14.38 5.81
N ALA A 72 -22.34 -13.22 5.15
CA ALA A 72 -21.28 -12.93 4.18
C ALA A 72 -19.89 -12.94 4.83
N LEU A 73 -19.73 -12.30 6.00
CA LEU A 73 -18.48 -12.30 6.76
C LEU A 73 -18.07 -13.71 7.20
N ALA A 74 -19.03 -14.53 7.64
CA ALA A 74 -18.78 -15.92 7.99
C ALA A 74 -18.35 -16.74 6.76
N GLY A 75 -19.01 -16.53 5.61
CA GLY A 75 -18.64 -17.15 4.34
C GLY A 75 -17.24 -16.75 3.86
N LEU A 76 -16.78 -15.54 4.18
CA LEU A 76 -15.42 -15.07 3.95
C LEU A 76 -14.41 -15.57 5.00
N GLY A 77 -14.88 -16.21 6.07
CA GLY A 77 -14.05 -16.66 7.20
C GLY A 77 -13.56 -15.52 8.11
N LEU A 78 -14.11 -14.32 7.98
CA LEU A 78 -13.73 -13.16 8.79
C LEU A 78 -14.31 -13.20 10.20
N ILE A 79 -15.35 -14.02 10.40
CA ILE A 79 -15.98 -14.37 11.69
C ILE A 79 -16.34 -15.86 11.66
N ASP A 80 -16.62 -16.45 12.82
CA ASP A 80 -17.09 -17.84 12.90
C ASP A 80 -18.63 -17.89 12.92
N ALA A 81 -19.22 -18.85 12.21
CA ALA A 81 -20.62 -19.24 12.33
C ALA A 81 -20.71 -20.60 13.03
N LEU A 82 -21.20 -20.61 14.28
CA LEU A 82 -21.19 -21.79 15.15
C LEU A 82 -22.46 -22.63 15.01
N ASP A 83 -23.58 -21.98 14.73
CA ASP A 83 -24.88 -22.62 14.50
C ASP A 83 -25.65 -21.83 13.44
N ALA A 84 -25.79 -22.42 12.25
CA ALA A 84 -26.44 -21.77 11.12
C ALA A 84 -27.97 -21.69 11.29
N GLU A 85 -28.59 -22.62 12.01
CA GLU A 85 -30.04 -22.59 12.25
C GLU A 85 -30.42 -21.53 13.28
N LYS A 86 -29.55 -21.31 14.26
CA LYS A 86 -29.76 -20.29 15.32
C LYS A 86 -29.08 -18.96 15.03
N GLU A 87 -28.43 -18.82 13.86
CA GLU A 87 -27.69 -17.61 13.46
C GLU A 87 -26.69 -17.15 14.54
N ILE A 88 -25.90 -18.08 15.09
CA ILE A 88 -24.93 -17.80 16.16
C ILE A 88 -23.54 -17.56 15.56
N TYR A 89 -22.97 -16.40 15.87
CA TYR A 89 -21.66 -15.96 15.39
C TYR A 89 -20.71 -15.62 16.54
N SER A 90 -19.41 -15.66 16.27
CA SER A 90 -18.37 -15.21 17.20
C SER A 90 -17.17 -14.60 16.50
N ALA A 91 -16.46 -13.72 17.19
CA ALA A 91 -15.16 -13.21 16.75
C ALA A 91 -14.12 -14.34 16.71
N ASN A 92 -13.38 -14.43 15.60
CA ASN A 92 -12.26 -15.36 15.44
C ASN A 92 -10.91 -14.61 15.44
N ALA A 93 -9.81 -15.32 15.22
CA ALA A 93 -8.47 -14.70 15.23
C ALA A 93 -8.30 -13.57 14.20
N ILE A 94 -8.98 -13.64 13.06
CA ILE A 94 -8.97 -12.59 12.03
C ILE A 94 -9.76 -11.38 12.52
N THR A 95 -10.97 -11.59 13.07
CA THR A 95 -11.76 -10.52 13.68
C THR A 95 -10.98 -9.79 14.78
N GLN A 96 -10.30 -10.53 15.64
CA GLN A 96 -9.48 -9.98 16.72
C GLN A 96 -8.30 -9.18 16.16
N HIS A 97 -7.61 -9.72 15.15
CA HIS A 97 -6.51 -9.03 14.48
C HIS A 97 -6.95 -7.69 13.87
N MET A 98 -8.14 -7.66 13.24
CA MET A 98 -8.71 -6.43 12.69
C MET A 98 -8.93 -5.35 13.75
N ILE A 99 -9.18 -5.71 15.00
CA ILE A 99 -9.32 -4.75 16.11
C ILE A 99 -7.97 -4.33 16.68
N THR A 100 -7.03 -5.27 16.85
CA THR A 100 -5.70 -4.95 17.38
C THR A 100 -4.82 -4.18 16.38
N GLN A 101 -5.04 -4.40 15.08
CA GLN A 101 -4.36 -3.77 13.97
C GLN A 101 -5.38 -2.99 13.14
N SER A 102 -5.82 -1.83 13.63
CA SER A 102 -6.90 -1.04 13.01
C SER A 102 -6.66 -0.71 11.53
N SER A 103 -5.40 -0.46 11.15
CA SER A 103 -4.97 -0.25 9.76
C SER A 103 -5.39 -1.40 8.83
N SER A 104 -5.50 -2.64 9.32
CA SER A 104 -5.95 -3.78 8.52
C SER A 104 -7.44 -3.69 8.14
N GLN A 105 -8.28 -3.02 8.94
CA GLN A 105 -9.67 -2.72 8.57
C GLN A 105 -9.74 -1.70 7.45
N ASP A 106 -8.94 -0.63 7.54
CA ASP A 106 -8.87 0.36 6.46
C ASP A 106 -8.34 -0.27 5.17
N GLY A 107 -7.36 -1.17 5.27
CA GLY A 107 -6.94 -2.00 4.14
C GLY A 107 -8.10 -2.82 3.57
N ALA A 108 -8.81 -3.55 4.42
CA ALA A 108 -9.96 -4.36 4.00
C ALA A 108 -11.05 -3.49 3.35
N LEU A 109 -11.34 -2.30 3.88
CA LEU A 109 -12.24 -1.32 3.28
C LEU A 109 -11.79 -1.01 1.85
N HIS A 110 -10.54 -0.56 1.67
CA HIS A 110 -10.06 -0.13 0.36
C HIS A 110 -10.02 -1.24 -0.71
N PHE A 111 -9.61 -2.45 -0.30
CA PHE A 111 -9.62 -3.61 -1.20
C PHE A 111 -11.04 -4.08 -1.56
N THR A 112 -12.05 -3.75 -0.75
CA THR A 112 -13.44 -4.13 -1.00
C THR A 112 -14.30 -2.99 -1.55
N THR A 113 -13.78 -1.76 -1.62
CA THR A 113 -14.42 -0.61 -2.29
C THR A 113 -13.74 -0.31 -3.63
N GLU A 114 -12.51 0.20 -3.64
CA GLU A 114 -11.87 0.68 -4.87
C GLU A 114 -11.51 -0.46 -5.80
N VAL A 115 -10.86 -1.50 -5.26
CA VAL A 115 -10.37 -2.62 -6.08
C VAL A 115 -11.53 -3.41 -6.64
N LEU A 116 -12.59 -3.63 -5.86
CA LEU A 116 -13.77 -4.34 -6.32
C LEU A 116 -14.49 -3.58 -7.45
N LEU A 117 -14.66 -2.25 -7.30
CA LEU A 117 -15.22 -1.39 -8.34
C LEU A 117 -14.37 -1.44 -9.62
N ALA A 118 -13.08 -1.18 -9.54
CA ALA A 118 -12.20 -1.16 -10.71
C ALA A 118 -12.14 -2.54 -11.40
N SER A 119 -12.13 -3.62 -10.62
CA SER A 119 -12.09 -4.99 -11.14
C SER A 119 -13.32 -5.32 -11.99
N ALA A 120 -14.51 -4.87 -11.58
CA ALA A 120 -15.74 -5.07 -12.35
C ALA A 120 -15.70 -4.40 -13.75
N PHE A 121 -14.89 -3.35 -13.90
CA PHE A 121 -14.74 -2.60 -15.15
C PHE A 121 -13.49 -2.96 -15.97
N LEU A 122 -12.70 -3.97 -15.56
CA LEU A 122 -11.51 -4.38 -16.29
C LEU A 122 -11.83 -4.82 -17.73
N MET A 123 -12.78 -5.75 -17.90
CA MET A 123 -13.15 -6.25 -19.23
C MET A 123 -13.81 -5.16 -20.10
N PRO A 124 -14.80 -4.37 -19.61
CA PRO A 124 -15.32 -3.22 -20.34
C PRO A 124 -14.24 -2.25 -20.81
N LYS A 125 -13.27 -1.92 -19.95
CA LYS A 125 -12.14 -1.04 -20.30
C LYS A 125 -11.30 -1.63 -21.43
N LEU A 126 -10.93 -2.91 -21.34
CA LEU A 126 -10.18 -3.59 -22.40
C LEU A 126 -10.96 -3.56 -23.73
N GLN A 127 -12.24 -3.90 -23.71
CA GLN A 127 -13.08 -3.88 -24.92
C GLN A 127 -13.18 -2.47 -25.53
N SER A 128 -13.36 -1.44 -24.70
CA SER A 128 -13.47 -0.05 -25.16
C SER A 128 -12.21 0.48 -25.87
N THR A 129 -11.06 -0.15 -25.63
CA THR A 129 -9.76 0.25 -26.19
C THR A 129 -9.21 -0.79 -27.17
N ASN A 130 -10.03 -1.76 -27.60
CA ASN A 130 -9.59 -2.89 -28.42
C ASN A 130 -8.38 -3.62 -27.81
N PHE A 131 -8.46 -3.92 -26.51
CA PHE A 131 -7.46 -4.62 -25.71
C PHE A 131 -6.09 -3.92 -25.63
N ARG A 132 -6.05 -2.59 -25.67
CA ARG A 132 -4.82 -1.83 -25.41
C ARG A 132 -4.35 -2.07 -23.97
N TYR A 133 -3.12 -2.56 -23.83
CA TYR A 133 -2.50 -2.91 -22.55
C TYR A 133 -0.96 -2.81 -22.68
N PRO A 134 -0.20 -2.40 -21.64
CA PRO A 134 -0.64 -1.98 -20.29
C PRO A 134 -1.43 -0.67 -20.30
N PHE A 135 -2.17 -0.41 -19.21
CA PHE A 135 -2.94 0.83 -19.06
C PHE A 135 -2.03 2.03 -18.77
N PRO A 136 -2.26 3.20 -19.39
CA PRO A 136 -1.66 4.44 -18.95
C PRO A 136 -2.16 4.83 -17.56
N GLU A 137 -1.37 5.63 -16.85
CA GLU A 137 -1.82 6.31 -15.64
C GLU A 137 -3.03 7.20 -15.95
N CYS A 138 -3.98 7.29 -15.00
CA CYS A 138 -5.26 7.99 -15.17
C CYS A 138 -6.13 7.50 -16.36
N ASP A 139 -5.81 6.37 -16.99
CA ASP A 139 -6.63 5.74 -18.03
C ASP A 139 -6.81 4.24 -17.76
N THR A 140 -7.25 3.91 -16.54
CA THR A 140 -7.37 2.54 -16.02
C THR A 140 -8.84 2.11 -15.92
N PRO A 141 -9.14 0.84 -15.54
CA PRO A 141 -10.50 0.42 -15.20
C PRO A 141 -11.20 1.30 -14.15
N MET A 142 -10.45 1.88 -13.20
CA MET A 142 -11.01 2.80 -12.21
C MET A 142 -11.62 4.05 -12.88
N GLN A 143 -10.86 4.74 -13.73
CA GLN A 143 -11.38 5.92 -14.44
C GLN A 143 -12.51 5.55 -15.40
N HIS A 144 -12.44 4.38 -16.02
CA HIS A 144 -13.51 3.87 -16.87
C HIS A 144 -14.82 3.63 -16.11
N ALA A 145 -14.75 3.13 -14.87
CA ALA A 145 -15.91 2.96 -14.01
C ALA A 145 -16.60 4.31 -13.75
N TYR A 146 -15.85 5.32 -13.30
CA TYR A 146 -16.41 6.66 -13.05
C TYR A 146 -16.99 7.31 -14.32
N SER A 147 -16.31 7.16 -15.46
CA SER A 147 -16.82 7.66 -16.74
C SER A 147 -18.13 6.97 -17.11
N SER A 148 -18.23 5.66 -16.91
CA SER A 148 -19.44 4.87 -17.22
C SER A 148 -20.61 5.21 -16.30
N MET A 149 -20.33 5.62 -15.06
CA MET A 149 -21.31 6.13 -14.10
C MET A 149 -21.68 7.61 -14.34
N GLY A 150 -21.17 8.24 -15.41
CA GLY A 150 -21.46 9.64 -15.76
C GLY A 150 -20.68 10.67 -14.94
N ASN A 151 -19.69 10.25 -14.15
CA ASN A 151 -18.85 11.15 -13.35
C ASN A 151 -17.55 11.47 -14.09
N THR A 152 -17.64 12.37 -15.07
CA THR A 152 -16.49 12.77 -15.90
C THR A 152 -15.42 13.51 -15.11
N HIS A 153 -15.79 14.18 -14.02
CA HIS A 153 -14.85 14.88 -13.13
C HIS A 153 -13.89 13.87 -12.50
N LEU A 154 -14.41 12.90 -11.73
CA LEU A 154 -13.59 11.87 -11.10
C LEU A 154 -12.90 10.96 -12.12
N ALA A 155 -13.50 10.71 -13.28
CA ALA A 155 -12.88 9.93 -14.34
C ALA A 155 -11.59 10.56 -14.91
N SER A 156 -11.38 11.87 -14.72
CA SER A 156 -10.16 12.56 -15.15
C SER A 156 -9.05 12.57 -14.10
N LYS A 157 -9.32 12.10 -12.88
CA LYS A 157 -8.43 12.20 -11.73
C LYS A 157 -7.62 10.93 -11.50
N HIS A 158 -6.45 11.10 -10.89
CA HIS A 158 -5.69 9.97 -10.37
C HIS A 158 -6.44 9.32 -9.19
N THR A 159 -6.27 8.02 -8.97
CA THR A 159 -7.01 7.27 -7.94
C THR A 159 -6.82 7.83 -6.52
N TYR A 160 -5.65 8.37 -6.19
CA TYR A 160 -5.42 9.08 -4.92
C TYR A 160 -6.29 10.33 -4.78
N GLU A 161 -6.41 11.14 -5.84
CA GLU A 161 -7.23 12.34 -5.84
C GLU A 161 -8.73 11.99 -5.81
N ILE A 162 -9.15 10.92 -6.47
CA ILE A 162 -10.51 10.37 -6.32
C ILE A 162 -10.80 10.03 -4.87
N MET A 163 -9.90 9.31 -4.20
CA MET A 163 -10.08 8.96 -2.79
C MET A 163 -10.08 10.20 -1.89
N HIS A 164 -9.23 11.19 -2.14
CA HIS A 164 -9.22 12.46 -1.42
C HIS A 164 -10.56 13.20 -1.57
N GLU A 165 -11.05 13.41 -2.79
CA GLU A 165 -12.34 14.09 -3.04
C GLU A 165 -13.53 13.32 -2.46
N GLN A 166 -13.41 12.00 -2.30
CA GLN A 166 -14.42 11.15 -1.66
C GLN A 166 -14.22 10.98 -0.14
N ALA A 167 -13.36 11.79 0.48
CA ALA A 167 -13.07 11.80 1.91
C ALA A 167 -12.55 10.45 2.46
N ARG A 168 -11.80 9.71 1.64
CA ARG A 168 -11.20 8.40 1.98
C ARG A 168 -9.69 8.44 2.22
N MET A 169 -9.07 9.63 2.22
CA MET A 169 -7.62 9.73 2.53
C MET A 169 -7.27 9.42 3.97
N ALA A 170 -8.14 9.72 4.94
CA ALA A 170 -7.87 9.42 6.34
C ALA A 170 -7.68 7.91 6.59
N SER A 171 -8.60 7.08 6.08
CA SER A 171 -8.50 5.61 6.17
C SER A 171 -7.30 5.09 5.37
N PHE A 172 -7.06 5.63 4.17
CA PHE A 172 -5.94 5.22 3.34
C PHE A 172 -4.60 5.49 4.03
N ASN A 173 -4.43 6.69 4.58
CA ASN A 173 -3.22 7.07 5.31
C ASN A 173 -3.01 6.20 6.55
N ASN A 174 -4.08 5.83 7.28
CA ASN A 174 -3.97 4.90 8.40
C ASN A 174 -3.57 3.49 7.96
N PHE A 175 -4.14 3.00 6.84
CA PHE A 175 -3.73 1.74 6.24
C PHE A 175 -2.24 1.75 5.86
N MET A 176 -1.73 2.82 5.26
CA MET A 176 -0.33 2.88 4.80
C MET A 176 0.70 2.81 5.94
N VAL A 177 0.34 3.25 7.15
CA VAL A 177 1.23 3.17 8.33
C VAL A 177 1.38 1.75 8.84
N GLY A 178 0.27 1.05 9.07
CA GLY A 178 0.30 -0.26 9.72
C GLY A 178 0.13 -1.46 8.78
N LYS A 179 -0.32 -1.23 7.55
CA LYS A 179 -0.69 -2.24 6.54
C LYS A 179 -1.58 -3.33 7.16
N PHE A 180 -1.54 -4.54 6.61
CA PHE A 180 -2.23 -5.69 7.21
C PHE A 180 -1.49 -6.27 8.42
N PHE A 181 -0.19 -5.99 8.58
CA PHE A 181 0.64 -6.52 9.66
C PHE A 181 1.88 -5.64 9.86
N PRO A 182 2.41 -5.56 11.09
CA PRO A 182 3.64 -4.82 11.36
C PRO A 182 4.82 -5.47 10.63
N SER A 183 5.76 -4.64 10.20
CA SER A 183 7.04 -5.08 9.62
C SER A 183 8.18 -4.81 10.60
N ALA A 184 9.22 -5.63 10.57
CA ALA A 184 10.44 -5.32 11.30
C ALA A 184 11.06 -4.00 10.79
N PRO A 185 11.77 -3.24 11.64
CA PRO A 185 12.37 -1.97 11.25
C PRO A 185 13.26 -2.11 10.01
N ALA A 186 13.21 -1.12 9.10
CA ALA A 186 13.91 -1.16 7.82
C ALA A 186 15.42 -1.41 7.95
N PRO A 187 16.17 -0.75 8.85
CA PRO A 187 17.60 -1.03 9.04
C PRO A 187 17.87 -2.51 9.39
N SER A 188 17.08 -3.07 10.31
CA SER A 188 17.22 -4.47 10.72
C SER A 188 16.92 -5.43 9.57
N ARG A 189 15.90 -5.14 8.74
CA ARG A 189 15.57 -5.94 7.55
C ARG A 189 16.70 -5.91 6.53
N MET A 190 17.25 -4.75 6.22
CA MET A 190 18.39 -4.64 5.30
C MET A 190 19.60 -5.45 5.79
N LYS A 191 19.95 -5.32 7.07
CA LYS A 191 21.06 -6.09 7.68
C LYS A 191 20.80 -7.60 7.63
N SER A 192 19.56 -8.04 7.85
CA SER A 192 19.20 -9.46 7.79
C SER A 192 19.38 -10.07 6.39
N LEU A 193 19.39 -9.24 5.34
CA LEU A 193 19.69 -9.64 3.96
C LEU A 193 21.20 -9.72 3.66
N GLY A 194 22.06 -9.42 4.65
CA GLY A 194 23.50 -9.31 4.44
C GLY A 194 23.94 -8.00 3.80
N TYR A 195 23.08 -6.99 3.77
CA TYR A 195 23.45 -5.65 3.30
C TYR A 195 24.22 -4.92 4.39
N ASP A 196 25.45 -4.47 4.08
CA ASP A 196 26.34 -3.79 5.03
C ASP A 196 25.97 -2.31 5.19
N LEU A 197 24.83 -2.09 5.84
CA LEU A 197 24.29 -0.77 6.11
C LEU A 197 25.20 0.06 7.04
N ASP A 198 25.86 -0.61 7.99
CA ASP A 198 26.71 0.07 8.96
C ASP A 198 27.94 0.68 8.28
N SER A 199 28.60 -0.05 7.39
CA SER A 199 29.70 0.52 6.61
C SER A 199 29.25 1.66 5.71
N LEU A 200 28.06 1.58 5.08
CA LEU A 200 27.54 2.68 4.26
C LEU A 200 27.36 3.95 5.10
N ILE A 201 26.63 3.85 6.22
CA ILE A 201 26.34 5.00 7.08
C ILE A 201 27.60 5.53 7.78
N MET A 202 28.54 4.67 8.16
CA MET A 202 29.75 5.08 8.90
C MET A 202 30.91 5.53 7.99
N ALA A 203 31.16 4.84 6.88
CA ALA A 203 32.29 5.14 5.99
C ALA A 203 32.01 6.35 5.07
N GLU A 204 30.74 6.58 4.71
CA GLU A 204 30.35 7.66 3.80
C GLU A 204 29.38 8.68 4.44
N GLY A 205 28.74 8.34 5.57
CA GLY A 205 27.70 9.14 6.24
C GLY A 205 28.10 9.80 7.57
N GLY A 206 29.37 9.75 7.96
CA GLY A 206 29.94 10.63 8.99
C GLY A 206 30.07 12.08 8.50
N GLY A 207 28.99 12.65 7.95
CA GLY A 207 28.91 13.99 7.39
C GLY A 207 29.98 14.30 6.35
N ARG A 208 29.68 14.11 5.05
CA ARG A 208 30.34 14.95 4.05
C ARG A 208 29.93 16.39 4.36
N ALA A 209 30.84 17.13 4.99
CA ALA A 209 30.66 18.54 5.24
C ALA A 209 30.46 19.23 3.90
N THR A 210 29.25 19.70 3.66
CA THR A 210 29.00 20.70 2.63
C THR A 210 29.52 22.05 3.15
N ALA A 211 29.62 23.05 2.28
CA ALA A 211 29.94 24.41 2.71
C ALA A 211 28.98 24.96 3.79
N GLU A 212 27.82 24.32 3.99
CA GLU A 212 26.74 24.74 4.90
C GLU A 212 26.51 23.80 6.11
N GLY A 213 27.31 22.73 6.27
CA GLY A 213 27.17 21.77 7.38
C GLY A 213 27.10 20.29 6.93
N PRO A 214 26.78 19.33 7.83
CA PRO A 214 26.66 17.92 7.47
C PRO A 214 25.52 17.72 6.45
N GLY A 215 25.87 17.25 5.25
CA GLY A 215 24.94 17.09 4.13
C GLY A 215 23.87 16.00 4.34
N PRO A 216 22.85 15.94 3.45
CA PRO A 216 21.79 14.95 3.52
C PRO A 216 22.35 13.53 3.37
N VAL A 217 21.96 12.64 4.29
CA VAL A 217 22.41 11.24 4.28
C VAL A 217 21.34 10.37 3.64
N ILE A 218 20.07 10.56 4.01
CA ILE A 218 18.95 9.75 3.52
C ILE A 218 17.84 10.67 3.04
N VAL A 219 17.42 10.46 1.80
CA VAL A 219 16.25 11.09 1.18
C VAL A 219 15.20 10.01 0.94
N ASP A 220 14.09 10.05 1.67
CA ASP A 220 12.98 9.10 1.52
C ASP A 220 11.88 9.69 0.65
N ILE A 221 11.64 9.10 -0.52
CA ILE A 221 10.77 9.63 -1.57
C ILE A 221 9.42 8.92 -1.51
N GLY A 222 8.35 9.67 -1.27
CA GLY A 222 7.01 9.13 -1.03
C GLY A 222 6.92 8.36 0.28
N GLY A 223 7.66 8.80 1.31
CA GLY A 223 7.79 8.12 2.60
C GLY A 223 6.57 8.23 3.53
N GLY A 224 5.49 8.90 3.09
CA GLY A 224 4.27 9.06 3.88
C GLY A 224 4.52 9.82 5.18
N ARG A 225 4.32 9.16 6.33
CA ARG A 225 4.50 9.78 7.66
C ARG A 225 5.95 9.76 8.17
N GLY A 226 6.92 9.34 7.35
CA GLY A 226 8.34 9.35 7.71
C GLY A 226 8.77 8.21 8.64
N GLU A 227 7.96 7.15 8.76
CA GLU A 227 8.23 5.99 9.62
C GLU A 227 9.59 5.33 9.27
N PHE A 228 9.92 5.24 7.98
CA PHE A 228 11.21 4.72 7.51
C PHE A 228 12.39 5.53 8.08
N LEU A 229 12.35 6.86 7.92
CA LEU A 229 13.41 7.74 8.43
C LEU A 229 13.46 7.75 9.96
N HIS A 230 12.30 7.63 10.63
CA HIS A 230 12.25 7.52 12.08
C HIS A 230 12.98 6.26 12.58
N GLN A 231 12.74 5.12 11.93
CA GLN A 231 13.46 3.87 12.24
C GLN A 231 14.97 3.99 12.02
N PHE A 232 15.39 4.73 10.98
CA PHE A 232 16.80 5.04 10.75
C PHE A 232 17.39 5.94 11.83
N HIS A 233 16.67 6.97 12.27
CA HIS A 233 17.09 7.80 13.39
C HIS A 233 17.23 6.99 14.69
N THR A 234 16.30 6.08 14.97
CA THR A 234 16.39 5.19 16.14
C THR A 234 17.60 4.25 16.06
N ALA A 235 17.91 3.70 14.88
CA ALA A 235 19.06 2.83 14.68
C ALA A 235 20.40 3.58 14.67
N TYR A 236 20.40 4.84 14.23
CA TYR A 236 21.57 5.70 14.08
C TYR A 236 21.33 7.09 14.71
N PRO A 237 21.31 7.20 16.06
CA PRO A 237 20.90 8.43 16.76
C PRO A 237 21.82 9.64 16.57
N HIS A 238 22.96 9.46 15.91
CA HIS A 238 23.87 10.55 15.55
C HIS A 238 23.40 11.33 14.31
N LEU A 239 22.52 10.75 13.49
CA LEU A 239 21.92 11.43 12.34
C LEU A 239 20.99 12.55 12.84
N GLN A 240 21.23 13.76 12.34
CA GLN A 240 20.47 14.95 12.66
C GLN A 240 19.34 15.17 11.64
N PRO A 241 18.37 16.06 11.90
CA PRO A 241 17.30 16.35 10.94
C PRO A 241 17.78 16.76 9.54
N SER A 242 18.93 17.44 9.43
CA SER A 242 19.53 17.80 8.14
C SER A 242 20.04 16.60 7.35
N ASN A 243 20.19 15.44 7.99
CA ASN A 243 20.59 14.19 7.37
C ASN A 243 19.41 13.36 6.88
N LEU A 244 18.19 13.63 7.36
CA LEU A 244 16.99 12.81 7.15
C LEU A 244 15.90 13.65 6.47
N ILE A 245 15.84 13.56 5.15
CA ILE A 245 14.91 14.35 4.33
C ILE A 245 13.76 13.45 3.86
N LEU A 246 12.53 13.79 4.24
CA LEU A 246 11.32 13.18 3.72
C LEU A 246 10.78 14.02 2.57
N GLN A 247 10.66 13.43 1.39
CA GLN A 247 9.99 14.02 0.23
C GLN A 247 8.60 13.45 0.08
N GLU A 248 7.58 14.28 0.30
CA GLU A 248 6.18 13.89 0.26
C GLU A 248 5.34 15.04 -0.30
N HIS A 249 4.40 14.72 -1.20
CA HIS A 249 3.52 15.70 -1.85
C HIS A 249 2.10 15.71 -1.26
N ASN A 250 1.85 14.87 -0.25
CA ASN A 250 0.62 14.91 0.52
C ASN A 250 0.72 15.89 1.72
N ALA A 251 0.19 17.09 1.54
CA ALA A 251 0.20 18.14 2.57
C ALA A 251 -0.53 17.75 3.88
N GLU A 252 -1.47 16.80 3.85
CA GLU A 252 -2.23 16.38 5.05
C GLU A 252 -1.37 15.61 6.07
N LEU A 253 -0.18 15.15 5.70
CA LEU A 253 0.68 14.34 6.57
C LEU A 253 1.58 15.18 7.48
N GLY A 254 1.74 16.48 7.18
CA GLY A 254 2.70 17.39 7.81
C GLY A 254 2.74 17.34 9.34
N ASP A 255 1.57 17.41 9.99
CA ASP A 255 1.46 17.51 11.46
C ASP A 255 1.82 16.21 12.20
N SER A 256 1.90 15.09 11.49
CA SER A 256 2.13 13.75 12.08
C SER A 256 3.58 13.27 11.98
N ILE A 257 4.48 14.09 11.40
CA ILE A 257 5.86 13.69 11.12
C ILE A 257 6.77 14.03 12.31
N PRO A 258 7.62 13.08 12.78
CA PRO A 258 8.56 13.32 13.87
C PRO A 258 9.51 14.51 13.62
N SER A 259 9.78 15.32 14.65
CA SER A 259 10.67 16.50 14.57
C SER A 259 12.13 16.18 14.26
N CYS A 260 12.53 14.92 14.31
CA CYS A 260 13.84 14.43 13.89
C CYS A 260 14.00 14.34 12.36
N ILE A 261 12.94 14.64 11.60
CA ILE A 261 12.89 14.52 10.14
C ILE A 261 12.62 15.90 9.54
N THR A 262 13.34 16.24 8.47
CA THR A 262 13.07 17.43 7.67
C THR A 262 12.13 17.08 6.54
N VAL A 263 10.97 17.72 6.47
CA VAL A 263 9.98 17.51 5.41
C VAL A 263 10.26 18.48 4.25
N MET A 264 10.20 17.97 3.03
CA MET A 264 10.35 18.73 1.80
C MET A 264 9.23 18.35 0.84
N ASP A 265 8.47 19.32 0.36
CA ASP A 265 7.55 19.10 -0.74
C ASP A 265 8.35 18.84 -2.03
N TRP A 266 8.05 17.73 -2.70
CA TRP A 266 8.60 17.45 -4.02
C TRP A 266 7.60 16.64 -4.85
N ASP A 267 7.04 17.29 -5.86
CA ASP A 267 6.29 16.60 -6.89
C ASP A 267 7.25 16.01 -7.94
N PHE A 268 7.46 14.70 -7.86
CA PHE A 268 8.27 14.00 -8.86
C PHE A 268 7.53 13.74 -10.18
N LYS A 269 6.21 13.95 -10.23
CA LYS A 269 5.38 13.75 -11.42
C LYS A 269 5.47 14.93 -12.40
N ASP A 270 5.70 16.14 -11.91
CA ASP A 270 5.98 17.29 -12.79
C ASP A 270 7.24 17.03 -13.64
N PRO A 271 7.14 16.95 -14.98
CA PRO A 271 8.29 16.70 -15.86
C PRO A 271 9.43 17.72 -15.71
N LEU A 272 9.12 18.96 -15.28
CA LEU A 272 10.09 20.04 -15.10
C LEU A 272 10.73 20.02 -13.70
N SER A 273 10.14 19.28 -12.77
CA SER A 273 10.64 19.13 -11.41
C SER A 273 11.82 18.16 -11.37
N ALA A 274 13.02 18.71 -11.29
CA ALA A 274 14.24 17.97 -10.99
C ALA A 274 14.29 17.57 -9.52
N GLN A 275 15.06 16.52 -9.17
CA GLN A 275 15.31 16.16 -7.77
C GLN A 275 16.15 17.26 -7.08
N PRO A 276 15.59 18.00 -6.09
CA PRO A 276 16.26 19.15 -5.49
C PRO A 276 17.45 18.79 -4.59
N ILE A 277 17.46 17.58 -4.02
CA ILE A 277 18.57 17.12 -3.18
C ILE A 277 19.57 16.34 -4.03
N THR A 278 20.75 16.91 -4.25
CA THR A 278 21.84 16.28 -5.03
C THR A 278 22.93 15.71 -4.14
N GLY A 279 23.48 14.56 -4.52
CA GLY A 279 24.64 13.95 -3.87
C GLY A 279 24.35 13.33 -2.50
N ALA A 280 23.07 13.06 -2.17
CA ALA A 280 22.76 12.34 -0.94
C ALA A 280 23.35 10.93 -0.98
N LEU A 281 23.73 10.41 0.18
CA LEU A 281 24.31 9.06 0.28
C LEU A 281 23.28 8.00 -0.14
N MET A 282 22.05 8.14 0.32
CA MET A 282 20.96 7.21 0.07
C MET A 282 19.72 7.97 -0.40
N TYR A 283 19.20 7.58 -1.56
CA TYR A 283 17.83 7.84 -1.96
C TYR A 283 17.04 6.55 -1.71
N SER A 284 15.89 6.64 -1.04
CA SER A 284 15.04 5.50 -0.72
C SER A 284 13.68 5.67 -1.39
N ILE A 285 13.18 4.59 -2.00
CA ILE A 285 11.80 4.48 -2.47
C ILE A 285 11.22 3.16 -1.97
N SER A 286 10.08 3.22 -1.27
CA SER A 286 9.44 2.04 -0.68
C SER A 286 7.96 1.97 -1.02
N HIS A 287 7.56 0.98 -1.84
CA HIS A 287 6.18 0.76 -2.28
C HIS A 287 5.55 1.99 -2.98
N VAL A 288 6.30 2.59 -3.91
CA VAL A 288 5.84 3.73 -4.72
C VAL A 288 5.86 3.37 -6.19
N LEU A 289 6.94 2.74 -6.67
CA LEU A 289 7.15 2.44 -8.08
C LEU A 289 6.18 1.39 -8.60
N HIS A 290 5.63 0.52 -7.74
CA HIS A 290 4.59 -0.42 -8.15
C HIS A 290 3.26 0.25 -8.54
N ASN A 291 3.01 1.49 -8.10
CA ASN A 291 1.85 2.27 -8.53
C ASN A 291 2.07 2.91 -9.91
N LEU A 292 3.32 3.02 -10.36
CA LEU A 292 3.68 3.72 -11.59
C LEU A 292 3.78 2.75 -12.78
N PRO A 293 3.28 3.13 -13.98
CA PRO A 293 3.64 2.46 -15.22
C PRO A 293 5.16 2.52 -15.47
N ASP A 294 5.68 1.62 -16.32
CA ASP A 294 7.13 1.51 -16.57
C ASP A 294 7.77 2.82 -17.07
N ALA A 295 7.08 3.58 -17.94
CA ALA A 295 7.57 4.84 -18.45
C ALA A 295 7.74 5.90 -17.34
N GLU A 296 6.77 5.98 -16.43
CA GLU A 296 6.78 6.88 -15.28
C GLU A 296 7.85 6.47 -14.26
N THR A 297 8.00 5.17 -14.03
CA THR A 297 9.10 4.63 -13.20
C THR A 297 10.45 5.04 -13.77
N ILE A 298 10.68 4.83 -15.07
CA ILE A 298 11.94 5.22 -15.73
C ILE A 298 12.17 6.73 -15.64
N SER A 299 11.12 7.54 -15.82
CA SER A 299 11.20 9.00 -15.70
C SER A 299 11.69 9.44 -14.32
N LEU A 300 11.08 8.92 -13.26
CA LEU A 300 11.48 9.17 -11.88
C LEU A 300 12.93 8.71 -11.64
N LEU A 301 13.26 7.48 -12.02
CA LEU A 301 14.61 6.95 -11.80
C LEU A 301 15.70 7.73 -12.53
N LYS A 302 15.42 8.30 -13.71
CA LYS A 302 16.34 9.21 -14.41
C LYS A 302 16.59 10.50 -13.64
N LYS A 303 15.55 11.09 -13.04
CA LYS A 303 15.71 12.29 -12.19
C LYS A 303 16.62 12.00 -11.00
N LEU A 304 16.46 10.82 -10.39
CA LEU A 304 17.32 10.40 -9.29
C LEU A 304 18.75 10.12 -9.76
N ALA A 305 18.93 9.41 -10.88
CA ALA A 305 20.26 9.16 -11.44
C ALA A 305 21.04 10.48 -11.69
N VAL A 306 20.38 11.53 -12.17
CA VAL A 306 20.99 12.86 -12.36
C VAL A 306 21.45 13.47 -11.03
N ALA A 307 20.65 13.33 -9.98
CA ALA A 307 20.97 13.86 -8.65
C ALA A 307 22.03 13.03 -7.90
N MET A 308 22.21 11.76 -8.24
CA MET A 308 23.16 10.84 -7.62
C MET A 308 24.62 11.16 -7.97
N GLU A 309 25.49 11.15 -6.96
CA GLU A 309 26.94 11.22 -7.11
C GLU A 309 27.49 9.84 -7.55
N PRO A 310 28.20 9.74 -8.69
CA PRO A 310 28.79 8.49 -9.17
C PRO A 310 29.70 7.83 -8.14
N GLY A 311 29.61 6.51 -8.01
CA GLY A 311 30.41 5.73 -7.06
C GLY A 311 30.04 5.90 -5.58
N VAL A 312 29.21 6.89 -5.22
CA VAL A 312 28.88 7.23 -3.83
C VAL A 312 27.39 7.07 -3.55
N SER A 313 26.52 7.75 -4.28
CA SER A 313 25.07 7.67 -4.01
C SER A 313 24.53 6.27 -4.30
N ARG A 314 23.68 5.78 -3.40
CA ARG A 314 22.91 4.54 -3.53
C ARG A 314 21.43 4.87 -3.66
N LEU A 315 20.75 4.20 -4.58
CA LEU A 315 19.30 4.19 -4.65
C LEU A 315 18.80 2.86 -4.08
N HIS A 316 18.07 2.92 -2.98
CA HIS A 316 17.44 1.79 -2.33
C HIS A 316 15.98 1.72 -2.76
N ILE A 317 15.59 0.56 -3.27
CA ILE A 317 14.21 0.30 -3.67
C ILE A 317 13.69 -0.90 -2.89
N HIS A 318 12.56 -0.71 -2.23
CA HIS A 318 11.79 -1.75 -1.55
C HIS A 318 10.43 -1.89 -2.22
N GLU A 319 10.21 -3.04 -2.87
CA GLU A 319 8.96 -3.29 -3.59
C GLU A 319 8.49 -4.72 -3.36
N ASN A 320 7.24 -5.00 -3.71
CA ASN A 320 6.83 -6.40 -3.82
C ASN A 320 7.41 -6.99 -5.12
N THR A 321 7.69 -8.29 -5.10
CA THR A 321 8.17 -9.01 -6.27
C THR A 321 7.00 -9.62 -7.04
N LYS A 322 7.13 -9.68 -8.36
CA LYS A 322 6.15 -10.35 -9.23
C LYS A 322 6.18 -11.86 -8.99
N SER A 323 5.31 -12.34 -8.11
CA SER A 323 5.20 -13.75 -7.73
C SER A 323 3.75 -14.22 -7.64
N LYS A 324 3.54 -15.54 -7.50
CA LYS A 324 2.21 -16.11 -7.24
C LYS A 324 1.58 -15.52 -5.97
N VAL A 325 2.39 -15.31 -4.94
CA VAL A 325 1.97 -14.83 -3.62
C VAL A 325 1.51 -13.37 -3.66
N CYS A 326 2.09 -12.57 -4.56
CA CYS A 326 1.72 -11.16 -4.78
C CYS A 326 0.78 -10.96 -5.98
N SER A 327 0.21 -12.03 -6.55
CA SER A 327 -0.63 -11.95 -7.76
C SER A 327 -1.85 -11.05 -7.58
N HIS A 328 -2.54 -11.14 -6.43
CA HIS A 328 -3.67 -10.26 -6.13
C HIS A 328 -3.26 -8.79 -6.07
N LEU A 329 -2.15 -8.48 -5.40
CA LEU A 329 -1.63 -7.12 -5.31
C LEU A 329 -1.20 -6.58 -6.68
N HIS A 330 -0.55 -7.41 -7.49
CA HIS A 330 -0.19 -7.09 -8.87
C HIS A 330 -1.42 -6.69 -9.70
N THR A 331 -2.51 -7.45 -9.60
CA THR A 331 -3.77 -7.09 -10.28
C THR A 331 -4.40 -5.82 -9.73
N THR A 332 -4.28 -5.55 -8.43
CA THR A 332 -4.72 -4.29 -7.83
C THR A 332 -3.98 -3.10 -8.43
N MET A 333 -2.65 -3.17 -8.56
CA MET A 333 -1.86 -2.08 -9.14
C MET A 333 -2.27 -1.78 -10.58
N ILE A 334 -2.55 -2.83 -11.36
CA ILE A 334 -3.00 -2.71 -12.76
C ILE A 334 -4.33 -1.96 -12.84
N VAL A 335 -5.33 -2.37 -12.07
CA VAL A 335 -6.70 -1.83 -12.21
C VAL A 335 -6.87 -0.44 -11.61
N LEU A 336 -6.04 -0.06 -10.64
CA LEU A 336 -6.13 1.24 -9.97
C LEU A 336 -5.20 2.30 -10.57
N TYR A 337 -3.98 1.93 -10.95
CA TYR A 337 -2.92 2.90 -11.24
C TYR A 337 -2.27 2.72 -12.61
N GLY A 338 -2.52 1.60 -13.30
CA GLY A 338 -1.73 1.19 -14.46
C GLY A 338 -0.30 0.74 -14.09
N GLY A 339 -0.04 0.64 -12.78
CA GLY A 339 1.17 0.12 -12.20
C GLY A 339 1.23 -1.41 -12.20
N ARG A 340 2.28 -1.97 -11.59
CA ARG A 340 2.53 -3.41 -11.55
C ARG A 340 3.66 -3.77 -10.59
N GLU A 341 3.54 -4.97 -10.01
CA GLU A 341 4.71 -5.67 -9.47
C GLU A 341 5.65 -6.13 -10.58
N ARG A 342 6.96 -6.11 -10.30
CA ARG A 342 8.01 -6.40 -11.28
C ARG A 342 8.95 -7.47 -10.75
N GLY A 343 9.41 -8.35 -11.65
CA GLY A 343 10.47 -9.31 -11.37
C GLY A 343 11.84 -8.70 -11.65
N MET A 344 12.90 -9.35 -11.19
CA MET A 344 14.27 -8.80 -11.28
C MET A 344 14.79 -8.62 -12.71
N GLY A 345 14.32 -9.41 -13.67
CA GLY A 345 14.62 -9.18 -15.09
C GLY A 345 14.02 -7.86 -15.61
N GLU A 346 12.85 -7.46 -15.11
CA GLU A 346 12.22 -6.18 -15.45
C GLU A 346 12.95 -5.02 -14.77
N TRP A 347 13.28 -5.17 -13.48
CA TRP A 347 14.06 -4.17 -12.74
C TRP A 347 15.43 -3.90 -13.36
N ARG A 348 16.17 -4.93 -13.80
CA ARG A 348 17.45 -4.74 -14.50
C ARG A 348 17.29 -3.92 -15.79
N ARG A 349 16.22 -4.13 -16.55
CA ARG A 349 15.94 -3.35 -17.76
C ARG A 349 15.59 -1.90 -17.43
N ILE A 350 14.73 -1.68 -16.44
CA ILE A 350 14.35 -0.34 -15.98
C ILE A 350 15.57 0.42 -15.47
N ALA A 351 16.43 -0.22 -14.68
CA ALA A 351 17.68 0.36 -14.21
C ALA A 351 18.56 0.80 -15.39
N ALA A 352 18.81 -0.10 -16.35
CA ALA A 352 19.63 0.20 -17.52
C ALA A 352 19.07 1.37 -18.36
N LEU A 353 17.76 1.41 -18.59
CA LEU A 353 17.08 2.52 -19.29
C LEU A 353 17.15 3.85 -18.53
N SER A 354 17.42 3.80 -17.23
CA SER A 354 17.51 4.97 -16.35
C SER A 354 18.95 5.42 -16.08
N GLY A 355 19.96 4.79 -16.70
CA GLY A 355 21.37 5.08 -16.43
C GLY A 355 21.88 4.52 -15.10
N LEU A 356 21.21 3.48 -14.59
CA LEU A 356 21.51 2.82 -13.32
C LEU A 356 21.89 1.35 -13.54
N LYS A 357 22.61 0.78 -12.58
CA LYS A 357 22.89 -0.66 -12.48
C LYS A 357 22.51 -1.17 -11.11
N ILE A 358 21.95 -2.38 -11.04
CA ILE A 358 21.67 -3.05 -9.77
C ILE A 358 23.00 -3.61 -9.23
N THR A 359 23.36 -3.22 -8.01
CA THR A 359 24.61 -3.60 -7.34
C THR A 359 24.38 -4.53 -6.14
N PHE A 360 23.17 -4.56 -5.61
CA PHE A 360 22.73 -5.52 -4.60
C PHE A 360 21.28 -5.95 -4.85
N GLU A 361 20.98 -7.21 -4.58
CA GLU A 361 19.64 -7.79 -4.64
C GLU A 361 19.45 -8.68 -3.42
N GLY A 362 18.41 -8.42 -2.62
CA GLY A 362 17.99 -9.26 -1.52
C GLY A 362 16.50 -9.58 -1.64
N CYS A 363 16.16 -10.87 -1.68
CA CYS A 363 14.78 -11.35 -1.67
C CYS A 363 14.49 -11.95 -0.29
N PRO A 364 14.00 -11.17 0.69
CA PRO A 364 13.72 -11.67 2.04
C PRO A 364 12.66 -12.77 2.05
N THR A 365 11.71 -12.72 1.11
CA THR A 365 10.60 -13.65 0.97
C THR A 365 10.19 -13.78 -0.50
N GLU A 366 9.22 -14.65 -0.80
CA GLU A 366 8.56 -14.66 -2.12
C GLU A 366 7.65 -13.44 -2.36
N ARG A 367 7.48 -12.55 -1.37
CA ARG A 367 6.62 -11.36 -1.47
C ARG A 367 7.37 -10.11 -1.85
N ASP A 368 8.57 -9.93 -1.32
CA ASP A 368 9.26 -8.65 -1.34
C ASP A 368 10.65 -8.75 -1.96
N VAL A 369 11.11 -7.62 -2.50
CA VAL A 369 12.47 -7.45 -2.99
C VAL A 369 13.04 -6.14 -2.48
N PHE A 370 14.29 -6.21 -2.03
CA PHE A 370 15.14 -5.07 -1.76
C PHE A 370 16.27 -5.06 -2.79
N MET A 371 16.52 -3.90 -3.38
CA MET A 371 17.62 -3.75 -4.33
C MET A 371 18.32 -2.42 -4.15
N GLU A 372 19.63 -2.45 -4.34
CA GLU A 372 20.47 -1.27 -4.47
C GLU A 372 20.76 -1.02 -5.95
N MET A 373 20.59 0.22 -6.37
CA MET A 373 21.04 0.71 -7.67
C MET A 373 22.09 1.80 -7.51
N MET A 374 23.06 1.82 -8.42
CA MET A 374 24.06 2.88 -8.54
C MET A 374 24.04 3.46 -9.95
N ARG A 375 24.42 4.73 -10.07
CA ARG A 375 24.61 5.38 -11.37
C ARG A 375 25.74 4.70 -12.15
N VAL A 376 25.52 4.53 -13.45
CA VAL A 376 26.56 4.11 -14.40
C VAL A 376 27.32 5.37 -14.83
N ASP A 377 28.65 5.30 -14.82
CA ASP A 377 29.53 6.40 -15.23
C ASP A 377 29.34 6.83 -16.69
#